data_AF-A0A7V9USA2-F1
#
_entry.id   AF-A0A7V9USA2-F1
#
_cell.length_a   1.000
_cell.length_b   1.000
_cell.length_c   1.000
_cell.angle_alpha   90.00
_cell.angle_beta   90.00
_cell.angle_gamma   90.00
#
_symmetry.space_group_name_H-M   'P 1'
#
loop_
_entity.id
_entity.type
_entity.pdbx_description
1 polymer ?
#
loop_
_entity_poly.entity_id
_entity_poly.type
_entity_poly.pdbx_seq_one_letter_code
_entity_poly.pdbx_strand_id
1 'polypeptide(L)'
;MSAEREAAYRDGLQQALARGWEILRLGGSALDTVEATVCALEDNPIFNAGRGAVFTHEERHEMDAAIMSGENMRAGAVAAVGGLKNPITLAR
;
A
#
# COMPACT_ATOMS: atom_id res chain seq x y z
N MET A 1 19.70 0.30 -12.45
CA MET A 1 18.28 0.08 -12.79
C MET A 1 18.16 0.18 -14.31
N SER A 2 17.52 -0.79 -14.98
CA SER A 2 17.28 -0.66 -16.43
C SER A 2 16.20 0.38 -16.70
N ALA A 3 16.21 0.97 -17.90
CA ALA A 3 15.18 1.95 -18.30
C ALA A 3 13.76 1.35 -18.26
N GLU A 4 13.62 0.08 -18.63
CA GLU A 4 12.35 -0.66 -18.54
C GLU A 4 11.85 -0.78 -17.09
N ARG A 5 12.75 -1.14 -16.16
CA ARG A 5 12.39 -1.26 -14.74
C ARG A 5 12.02 0.10 -14.14
N GLU A 6 12.72 1.17 -14.55
CA GLU A 6 12.34 2.53 -14.15
C GLU A 6 10.94 2.90 -14.63
N ALA A 7 10.63 2.64 -15.90
CA ALA A 7 9.33 2.92 -16.48
C ALA A 7 8.21 2.18 -15.74
N ALA A 8 8.42 0.91 -15.40
CA ALA A 8 7.46 0.13 -14.60
C ALA A 8 7.23 0.74 -13.21
N TYR A 9 8.28 1.20 -12.51
CA TYR A 9 8.12 1.90 -11.24
C TYR A 9 7.34 3.20 -11.37
N ARG A 10 7.64 4.00 -12.40
CA ARG A 10 6.94 5.27 -12.66
C ARG A 10 5.46 5.03 -12.96
N ASP A 11 5.13 4.01 -13.74
CA ASP A 11 3.76 3.63 -14.04
C ASP A 11 3.01 3.18 -12.78
N GLY A 12 3.63 2.32 -11.95
CA GLY A 12 3.05 1.90 -10.68
C GLY A 12 2.78 3.07 -9.72
N LEU A 13 3.71 4.03 -9.63
CA LEU A 13 3.52 5.25 -8.84
C LEU A 13 2.39 6.13 -9.40
N GLN A 14 2.29 6.24 -10.73
CA GLN A 14 1.24 7.02 -11.39
C GLN A 14 -0.15 6.41 -11.12
N GLN A 15 -0.27 5.08 -11.13
CA GLN A 15 -1.51 4.38 -10.81
C GLN A 15 -1.92 4.61 -9.35
N ALA A 16 -1.00 4.47 -8.40
CA ALA A 16 -1.27 4.73 -6.98
C ALA A 16 -1.69 6.19 -6.74
N LEU A 17 -0.96 7.15 -7.35
CA LEU A 17 -1.29 8.58 -7.28
C LEU A 17 -2.68 8.87 -7.85
N ALA A 18 -3.01 8.33 -9.02
CA ALA A 18 -4.31 8.52 -9.65
C ALA A 18 -5.45 8.00 -8.77
N ARG A 19 -5.23 6.87 -8.08
CA ARG A 19 -6.22 6.28 -7.19
C ARG A 19 -6.52 7.15 -5.98
N GLY A 20 -5.49 7.66 -5.31
CA GLY A 20 -5.68 8.61 -4.21
C GLY A 20 -6.30 9.93 -4.68
N TRP A 21 -5.82 10.46 -5.81
CA TRP A 21 -6.32 11.71 -6.37
C TRP A 21 -7.80 11.67 -6.69
N GLU A 22 -8.31 10.55 -7.22
CA GLU A 22 -9.73 10.39 -7.50
C GLU A 22 -10.59 10.58 -6.24
N ILE A 23 -10.18 10.01 -5.11
CA ILE A 23 -10.90 10.11 -3.83
C ILE A 23 -10.85 11.55 -3.30
N LEU A 24 -9.68 12.19 -3.29
CA LEU A 24 -9.54 13.59 -2.88
C LEU A 24 -10.40 14.52 -3.72
N ARG A 25 -10.39 14.35 -5.04
CA ARG A 25 -11.16 15.17 -5.98
C ARG A 25 -12.67 15.06 -5.75
N LEU A 26 -13.14 13.92 -5.24
CA LEU A 26 -14.54 13.68 -4.90
C LEU A 26 -14.89 14.09 -3.46
N GLY A 27 -13.96 14.71 -2.72
CA GLY A 27 -14.16 15.14 -1.34
C GLY A 27 -14.07 14.04 -0.30
N GLY A 28 -13.43 12.91 -0.64
CA GLY A 28 -13.18 11.82 0.31
C GLY A 28 -12.18 12.22 1.41
N SER A 29 -12.14 11.45 2.49
CA SER A 29 -11.27 11.76 3.62
C SER A 29 -9.79 11.52 3.30
N ALA A 30 -8.90 12.19 4.03
CA ALA A 30 -7.46 11.92 3.94
C ALA A 30 -7.15 10.45 4.29
N LEU A 31 -7.89 9.85 5.22
CA LEU A 31 -7.70 8.47 5.65
C LEU A 31 -8.09 7.47 4.55
N ASP A 32 -9.24 7.68 3.90
CA ASP A 32 -9.67 6.86 2.74
C ASP A 32 -8.69 6.98 1.57
N THR A 33 -8.19 8.20 1.36
CA THR A 33 -7.23 8.50 0.29
C THR A 33 -5.93 7.72 0.46
N VAL A 34 -5.32 7.79 1.65
CA VAL A 34 -4.03 7.12 1.88
C VAL A 34 -4.19 5.60 1.89
N GLU A 35 -5.28 5.07 2.46
CA GLU A 35 -5.55 3.63 2.40
C GLU A 35 -5.64 3.15 0.95
N ALA A 36 -6.47 3.78 0.11
CA ALA A 36 -6.63 3.37 -1.28
C ALA A 36 -5.35 3.52 -2.12
N THR A 37 -4.54 4.55 -1.82
CA THR A 37 -3.24 4.75 -2.46
C THR A 37 -2.27 3.62 -2.11
N VAL A 38 -2.20 3.23 -0.84
CA VAL A 38 -1.34 2.14 -0.38
C VAL A 38 -1.85 0.79 -0.88
N CYS A 39 -3.16 0.55 -0.91
CA CYS A 39 -3.73 -0.66 -1.53
C CYS A 39 -3.30 -0.82 -2.99
N ALA A 40 -3.24 0.28 -3.75
CA ALA A 40 -2.74 0.24 -5.14
C ALA A 40 -1.24 -0.11 -5.23
N LEU A 41 -0.44 0.29 -4.24
CA LEU A 41 0.97 -0.10 -4.13
C LEU A 41 1.11 -1.59 -3.74
N GLU A 42 0.33 -2.05 -2.76
CA GLU A 42 0.30 -3.45 -2.31
C GLU A 42 -0.19 -4.42 -3.39
N ASP A 43 -1.13 -3.99 -4.25
CA ASP A 43 -1.65 -4.79 -5.35
C ASP A 43 -0.63 -4.92 -6.50
N ASN A 44 0.35 -4.01 -6.57
CA ASN A 44 1.33 -3.97 -7.64
C ASN A 44 2.59 -4.78 -7.29
N PRO A 45 2.87 -5.88 -8.02
CA PRO A 45 3.92 -6.84 -7.67
C PRO A 45 5.35 -6.30 -7.79
N ILE A 46 5.56 -5.09 -8.36
CA ILE A 46 6.91 -4.51 -8.48
C ILE A 46 7.40 -3.90 -7.15
N PHE A 47 6.49 -3.63 -6.22
CA PHE A 47 6.79 -3.07 -4.90
C PHE A 47 6.84 -4.17 -3.85
N ASN A 48 7.75 -4.03 -2.89
CA ASN A 48 7.86 -4.96 -1.78
C ASN A 48 6.78 -4.65 -0.71
N ALA A 49 5.53 -4.93 -1.05
CA ALA A 49 4.36 -4.83 -0.17
C ALA A 49 3.22 -5.68 -0.75
N GLY A 50 2.31 -6.18 0.09
CA GLY A 50 1.14 -6.94 -0.38
C GLY A 50 1.53 -8.10 -1.29
N ARG A 51 1.02 -8.08 -2.52
CA ARG A 51 1.27 -9.09 -3.55
C ARG A 51 2.74 -9.21 -3.94
N GLY A 52 3.51 -8.12 -3.88
CA GLY A 52 4.94 -8.10 -4.21
C GLY A 52 5.87 -8.34 -3.02
N ALA A 53 5.31 -8.71 -1.86
CA ALA A 53 6.09 -8.98 -0.66
C ALA A 53 7.19 -10.03 -0.91
N VAL A 54 8.37 -9.77 -0.37
CA VAL A 54 9.47 -10.74 -0.38
C VAL A 54 9.15 -11.94 0.50
N PHE A 55 9.92 -13.02 0.30
CA PHE A 55 9.83 -14.21 1.12
C PHE A 55 10.71 -14.09 2.38
N THR A 56 10.23 -14.65 3.47
CA THR A 56 11.05 -14.91 4.66
C THR A 56 11.98 -16.10 4.39
N HIS A 57 12.88 -16.38 5.35
CA HIS A 57 13.74 -17.57 5.29
C HIS A 57 12.98 -18.90 5.31
N GLU A 58 11.70 -18.89 5.74
CA GLU A 58 10.81 -20.05 5.74
C GLU A 58 9.89 -20.07 4.50
N GLU A 59 10.24 -19.33 3.45
CA GLU A 59 9.53 -19.31 2.16
C GLU A 59 8.04 -18.92 2.29
N ARG A 60 7.70 -18.08 3.27
CA ARG A 60 6.36 -17.48 3.43
C ARG A 60 6.40 -15.96 3.30
N HIS A 61 5.22 -15.35 3.18
CA HIS A 61 5.06 -13.89 3.27
C HIS A 61 4.62 -13.48 4.67
N GLU A 62 5.32 -12.48 5.21
CA GLU A 62 4.97 -11.78 6.43
C GLU A 62 5.05 -10.29 6.14
N MET A 63 3.97 -9.58 6.43
CA MET A 63 3.80 -8.18 6.06
C MET A 63 3.46 -7.34 7.28
N ASP A 64 3.92 -6.10 7.23
CA ASP A 64 3.67 -5.09 8.25
C ASP A 64 3.02 -3.87 7.58
N ALA A 65 2.07 -3.24 8.27
CA ALA A 65 1.46 -1.99 7.82
C ALA A 65 0.96 -1.16 9.00
N ALA A 66 0.90 0.15 8.82
CA ALA A 66 0.38 1.08 9.81
C ALA A 66 -0.30 2.28 9.14
N ILE A 67 -1.34 2.80 9.79
CA ILE A 67 -2.08 3.98 9.35
C ILE A 67 -2.42 4.86 10.55
N MET A 68 -2.46 6.18 10.35
CA MET A 68 -2.73 7.15 11.40
C MET A 68 -3.61 8.29 10.90
N SER A 69 -4.61 8.64 11.69
CA SER A 69 -5.43 9.84 11.53
C SER A 69 -4.79 11.02 12.25
N GLY A 70 -4.41 12.06 11.51
CA GLY A 70 -3.83 13.28 12.09
C GLY A 70 -4.82 14.16 12.85
N GLU A 71 -6.13 14.01 12.61
CA GLU A 71 -7.17 14.84 13.24
C GLU A 71 -7.31 14.52 14.74
N ASN A 72 -7.22 13.25 15.10
CA ASN A 72 -7.50 12.76 16.46
C ASN A 72 -6.42 11.81 17.00
N MET A 73 -5.28 11.72 16.31
CA MET A 73 -4.13 10.88 16.66
C MET A 73 -4.44 9.39 16.80
N ARG A 74 -5.58 8.92 16.29
CA ARG A 74 -5.90 7.49 16.25
C ARG A 74 -4.97 6.80 15.25
N ALA A 75 -4.42 5.66 15.64
CA ALA A 75 -3.56 4.85 14.80
C ALA A 75 -3.91 3.37 14.93
N GLY A 76 -3.59 2.62 13.89
CA GLY A 76 -3.65 1.16 13.90
C GLY A 76 -2.48 0.60 13.09
N ALA A 77 -2.06 -0.60 13.48
CA ALA A 77 -0.90 -1.27 12.91
C ALA A 77 -1.04 -2.78 13.01
N VAL A 78 -0.43 -3.48 12.05
CA VAL A 78 -0.28 -4.93 12.04
C VAL A 78 1.16 -5.29 11.73
N ALA A 79 1.61 -6.44 12.24
CA ALA A 79 2.93 -6.96 11.99
C ALA A 79 2.91 -8.49 11.84
N ALA A 80 3.83 -9.01 11.04
CA ALA A 80 3.98 -10.43 10.74
C ALA A 80 2.68 -11.12 10.30
N VAL A 81 1.80 -10.39 9.59
CA VAL A 81 0.54 -10.95 9.09
C VAL A 81 0.74 -11.61 7.72
N GLY A 82 0.02 -12.69 7.47
CA GLY A 82 0.04 -13.43 6.21
C GLY A 82 -1.36 -13.84 5.76
N GLY A 83 -1.51 -14.23 4.48
CA GLY A 83 -2.76 -14.76 3.94
C GLY A 83 -3.86 -13.74 3.63
N LEU A 84 -3.53 -12.44 3.62
CA LEU A 84 -4.47 -11.36 3.29
C LEU A 84 -3.91 -10.47 2.17
N LYS A 85 -4.82 -9.86 1.41
CA LYS A 85 -4.48 -9.10 0.20
C LYS A 85 -3.82 -7.75 0.50
N ASN A 86 -4.37 -7.00 1.45
CA ASN A 86 -4.01 -5.61 1.72
C ASN A 86 -3.79 -5.36 3.23
N PRO A 87 -2.55 -5.49 3.75
CA PRO A 87 -2.21 -5.20 5.14
C PRO A 87 -2.63 -3.82 5.64
N ILE A 88 -2.58 -2.79 4.80
CA ILE A 88 -3.00 -1.43 5.20
C ILE A 88 -4.47 -1.34 5.59
N THR A 89 -5.35 -2.09 4.92
CA THR A 89 -6.78 -2.16 5.25
C THR A 89 -7.00 -2.87 6.57
N LEU A 90 -6.19 -3.89 6.92
CA LEU A 90 -6.29 -4.54 8.22
C LEU A 90 -5.78 -3.63 9.35
N ALA A 91 -4.80 -2.77 9.07
CA ALA A 91 -4.29 -1.80 10.05
C ALA A 91 -5.27 -0.67 10.36
N ARG A 92 -6.28 -0.43 9.52
CA ARG A 92 -7.26 0.65 9.66
C ARG A 92 -8.41 0.29 10.62
#